data_AF-A0A9P0BR25-F1
#
_entry.id   AF-A0A9P0BR25-F1
#
_cell.length_a   1.000
_cell.length_b   1.000
_cell.length_c   1.000
_cell.angle_alpha   90.00
_cell.angle_beta   90.00
_cell.angle_gamma   90.00
#
_symmetry.space_group_name_H-M   'P 1'
#
loop_
_entity.id
_entity.type
_entity.pdbx_description
1 polymer ?
#
loop_
_entity_poly.entity_id
_entity_poly.type
_entity_poly.pdbx_seq_one_letter_code
_entity_poly.pdbx_strand_id
1 'polypeptide(L)'
;MNFVTKILLLFLVYQADALVPPKYQWKTIDFAWPGAAERQAAISNGTYVPVNNMPTGIARWKEKLFITIPRWKKGIPASLNFVYLNETQDAPLHPYPNWEEGCLATNGSTTSNRTVVSTFRVHVDRCNRLWVVDNGVTEMSKDVRQVTQPAILVFDLKTDALLKKYIFKDDVLREASVLTSIIIGDRGPRSQATACDIDPATNVLFYTQVCKNGLGCWNIDKPFNEENTPLILSDCNLMEFPNDVKADREGNLWILSDRQSRFLYEAMDFEQVNFRVLTSPTSTLIQGTSCEKKSIFGRLSGSLAK
;
A
#
# COMPACT_ATOMS: atom_id res chain seq x y z
N MET A 1 37.81 -33.71 18.78
CA MET A 1 37.06 -32.80 17.88
C MET A 1 36.08 -32.04 18.75
N ASN A 2 36.44 -30.79 19.07
CA ASN A 2 36.08 -30.12 20.32
C ASN A 2 34.67 -29.51 20.31
N PHE A 3 34.08 -29.45 21.50
CA PHE A 3 32.76 -28.87 21.81
C PHE A 3 32.55 -27.45 21.25
N VAL A 4 33.65 -26.70 21.09
CA VAL A 4 33.70 -25.36 20.48
C VAL A 4 33.24 -25.35 19.02
N THR A 5 33.51 -26.40 18.24
CA THR A 5 33.10 -26.48 16.83
C THR A 5 31.59 -26.70 16.69
N LYS A 6 30.93 -27.35 17.67
CA LYS A 6 29.47 -27.50 17.69
C LYS A 6 28.76 -26.19 18.06
N ILE A 7 29.36 -25.36 18.92
CA ILE A 7 28.80 -24.05 19.28
C ILE A 7 28.91 -23.07 18.10
N LEU A 8 30.03 -23.09 17.35
CA LEU A 8 30.13 -22.26 16.13
C LEU A 8 29.11 -22.67 15.06
N LEU A 9 28.79 -23.96 14.93
CA LEU A 9 27.74 -24.43 14.01
C LEU A 9 26.31 -24.10 14.48
N LEU A 10 26.09 -23.87 15.77
CA LEU A 10 24.80 -23.42 16.33
C LEU A 10 24.62 -21.90 16.25
N PHE A 11 25.69 -21.12 16.11
CA PHE A 11 25.63 -19.66 15.92
C PHE A 11 25.66 -19.21 14.45
N LEU A 12 25.77 -20.14 13.49
CA LEU A 12 25.76 -19.86 12.05
C LEU A 12 24.40 -20.11 11.38
N VAL A 13 23.34 -20.32 12.16
CA VAL A 13 21.95 -20.40 11.66
C VAL A 13 21.12 -19.27 12.27
N TYR A 14 21.49 -18.03 11.97
CA TYR A 14 20.62 -16.86 12.10
C TYR A 14 20.93 -15.96 10.92
N GLN A 15 19.89 -15.51 10.20
CA GLN A 15 19.93 -14.89 8.85
C GLN A 15 19.92 -15.90 7.69
N ALA A 16 19.00 -16.87 7.73
CA ALA A 16 18.27 -17.11 6.50
C ALA A 16 17.22 -15.99 6.45
N ASP A 17 17.45 -14.96 5.64
CA ASP A 17 16.43 -14.04 5.15
C ASP A 17 15.39 -14.85 4.37
N ALA A 18 14.57 -15.64 5.09
CA ALA A 18 13.36 -16.20 4.54
C ALA A 18 12.37 -15.04 4.47
N LEU A 19 12.56 -14.19 3.46
CA LEU A 19 11.63 -13.14 3.11
C LEU A 19 10.24 -13.78 3.04
N VAL A 20 9.33 -13.29 3.88
CA VAL A 20 7.95 -13.78 3.93
C VAL A 20 7.40 -13.73 2.51
N PRO A 21 6.95 -14.87 1.93
CA PRO A 21 6.44 -14.87 0.58
C PRO A 21 5.30 -13.85 0.47
N PRO A 22 5.18 -13.11 -0.65
CA PRO A 22 4.13 -12.12 -0.79
C PRO A 22 2.76 -12.72 -0.49
N LYS A 23 1.92 -12.02 0.27
CA LYS A 23 0.54 -12.43 0.50
C LYS A 23 -0.26 -12.40 -0.80
N TYR A 24 0.02 -11.40 -1.65
CA TYR A 24 -0.47 -11.35 -3.02
C TYR A 24 0.65 -10.95 -3.97
N GLN A 25 0.56 -11.40 -5.22
CA GLN A 25 1.44 -10.99 -6.29
C GLN A 25 0.79 -11.09 -7.67
N TRP A 26 1.13 -10.15 -8.55
CA TRP A 26 0.57 -10.08 -9.89
C TRP A 26 1.63 -9.67 -10.92
N LYS A 27 1.54 -10.26 -12.12
CA LYS A 27 2.26 -9.76 -13.31
C LYS A 27 1.54 -8.56 -13.93
N THR A 28 0.23 -8.73 -14.09
CA THR A 28 -0.76 -7.73 -14.50
C THR A 28 -1.95 -7.84 -13.56
N ILE A 29 -2.62 -6.72 -13.31
CA ILE A 29 -3.83 -6.70 -12.51
C ILE A 29 -5.01 -7.12 -13.37
N ASP A 30 -5.83 -8.04 -12.86
CA ASP A 30 -7.13 -8.39 -13.43
C ASP A 30 -8.24 -8.15 -12.40
N PHE A 31 -9.48 -8.18 -12.88
CA PHE A 31 -10.68 -7.92 -12.08
C PHE A 31 -11.58 -9.14 -12.00
N ALA A 32 -12.41 -9.20 -10.97
CA ALA A 32 -13.38 -10.28 -10.76
C ALA A 32 -14.58 -10.12 -11.70
N TRP A 33 -14.34 -10.22 -13.01
CA TRP A 33 -15.33 -9.96 -14.06
C TRP A 33 -16.57 -10.84 -13.88
N PRO A 34 -17.79 -10.31 -14.18
CA PRO A 34 -19.02 -11.12 -14.15
C PRO A 34 -18.94 -12.36 -15.04
N GLY A 35 -18.19 -12.28 -16.14
CA GLY A 35 -17.95 -13.37 -17.06
C GLY A 35 -16.81 -13.07 -18.05
N ALA A 36 -16.41 -14.10 -18.79
CA ALA A 36 -15.34 -14.01 -19.78
C ALA A 36 -15.72 -13.11 -20.98
N ALA A 37 -17.01 -13.03 -21.31
CA ALA A 37 -17.50 -12.19 -22.41
C ALA A 37 -17.36 -10.70 -22.09
N GLU A 38 -17.69 -10.31 -20.85
CA GLU A 38 -17.56 -8.95 -20.34
C GLU A 38 -16.09 -8.51 -20.31
N ARG A 39 -15.22 -9.40 -19.80
CA ARG A 39 -13.77 -9.17 -19.83
C ARG A 39 -13.26 -8.96 -21.25
N GLN A 40 -13.66 -9.82 -22.19
CA GLN A 40 -13.21 -9.74 -23.58
C GLN A 40 -13.75 -8.49 -24.29
N ALA A 41 -15.00 -8.12 -24.01
CA ALA A 41 -15.59 -6.88 -24.51
C ALA A 41 -14.87 -5.64 -23.96
N ALA A 42 -14.49 -5.65 -22.69
CA ALA A 42 -13.74 -4.56 -22.06
C ALA A 42 -12.34 -4.40 -22.65
N ILE A 43 -11.69 -5.52 -23.01
CA ILE A 43 -10.42 -5.51 -23.73
C ILE A 43 -10.61 -4.97 -25.15
N SER A 44 -11.61 -5.45 -25.89
CA SER A 44 -11.80 -5.07 -27.29
C SER A 44 -12.20 -3.60 -27.47
N ASN A 45 -12.97 -3.05 -26.53
CA ASN A 45 -13.39 -1.64 -26.55
C ASN A 45 -12.42 -0.69 -25.81
N GLY A 46 -11.34 -1.22 -25.23
CA GLY A 46 -10.30 -0.44 -24.53
C GLY A 46 -10.69 0.11 -23.16
N THR A 47 -11.84 -0.28 -22.60
CA THR A 47 -12.22 0.07 -21.21
C THR A 47 -11.43 -0.71 -20.17
N TYR A 48 -10.77 -1.79 -20.58
CA TYR A 48 -9.77 -2.51 -19.81
C TYR A 48 -8.50 -2.75 -20.62
N VAL A 49 -7.38 -2.22 -20.14
CA VAL A 49 -6.05 -2.42 -20.70
C VAL A 49 -5.15 -2.95 -19.58
N PRO A 50 -4.89 -4.28 -19.49
CA PRO A 50 -4.21 -4.89 -18.36
C PRO A 50 -2.91 -4.19 -17.94
N VAL A 51 -2.08 -3.82 -18.92
CA VAL A 51 -0.77 -3.19 -18.72
C VAL A 51 -0.82 -1.76 -18.16
N ASN A 52 -2.00 -1.13 -18.12
CA ASN A 52 -2.19 0.24 -17.62
C ASN A 52 -2.62 0.30 -16.15
N ASN A 53 -2.91 -0.85 -15.52
CA ASN A 53 -3.45 -0.92 -14.17
C ASN A 53 -2.31 -0.97 -13.14
N MET A 54 -1.95 0.19 -12.59
CA MET A 54 -0.89 0.36 -11.59
C MET A 54 -1.48 0.64 -10.20
N PRO A 55 -1.37 -0.30 -9.24
CA PRO A 55 -1.76 -0.06 -7.86
C PRO A 55 -0.87 1.00 -7.18
N THR A 56 -1.43 1.83 -6.29
CA THR A 56 -0.64 2.88 -5.59
C THR A 56 -0.92 3.02 -4.09
N GLY A 57 -1.93 2.31 -3.59
CA GLY A 57 -2.34 2.45 -2.20
C GLY A 57 -3.14 1.27 -1.73
N ILE A 58 -2.99 0.96 -0.45
CA ILE A 58 -3.68 -0.14 0.22
C ILE A 58 -4.30 0.32 1.54
N ALA A 59 -5.30 -0.42 2.01
CA ALA A 59 -5.75 -0.36 3.40
C ALA A 59 -6.47 -1.65 3.77
N ARG A 60 -6.29 -2.16 4.99
CA ARG A 60 -7.00 -3.34 5.46
C ARG A 60 -8.20 -2.97 6.33
N TRP A 61 -9.31 -3.66 6.11
CA TRP A 61 -10.42 -3.73 7.06
C TRP A 61 -10.92 -5.17 7.14
N LYS A 62 -10.68 -5.83 8.29
CA LYS A 62 -11.03 -7.24 8.53
C LYS A 62 -10.54 -8.15 7.40
N GLU A 63 -11.45 -8.80 6.68
CA GLU A 63 -11.17 -9.70 5.56
C GLU A 63 -10.93 -8.99 4.22
N LYS A 64 -11.21 -7.68 4.11
CA LYS A 64 -10.99 -6.90 2.87
C LYS A 64 -9.64 -6.19 2.93
N LEU A 65 -8.81 -6.41 1.91
CA LEU A 65 -7.65 -5.57 1.61
C LEU A 65 -8.02 -4.67 0.43
N PHE A 66 -8.23 -3.39 0.70
CA PHE A 66 -8.44 -2.39 -0.33
C PHE A 66 -7.16 -2.14 -1.12
N ILE A 67 -7.31 -2.01 -2.44
CA ILE A 67 -6.25 -1.73 -3.40
C ILE A 67 -6.77 -0.64 -4.33
N THR A 68 -5.99 0.43 -4.48
CA THR A 68 -6.35 1.58 -5.32
C THR A 68 -5.51 1.63 -6.58
N ILE A 69 -6.17 1.96 -7.69
CA ILE A 69 -5.57 2.11 -9.02
C ILE A 69 -6.01 3.48 -9.56
N PRO A 70 -5.19 4.52 -9.48
CA PRO A 70 -5.52 5.82 -10.04
C PRO A 70 -5.62 5.72 -11.56
N ARG A 71 -6.54 6.47 -12.16
CA ARG A 71 -6.76 6.47 -13.61
C ARG A 71 -5.70 7.33 -14.32
N TRP A 72 -4.44 6.91 -14.26
CA TRP A 72 -3.30 7.58 -14.91
C TRP A 72 -3.31 7.45 -16.43
N LYS A 73 -3.68 6.26 -16.92
CA LYS A 73 -3.85 5.94 -18.36
C LYS A 73 -5.30 5.53 -18.64
N LYS A 74 -5.62 5.21 -19.89
CA LYS A 74 -6.92 4.58 -20.26
C LYS A 74 -6.97 3.12 -19.85
N GLY A 75 -8.18 2.55 -19.76
CA GLY A 75 -8.35 1.11 -19.56
C GLY A 75 -8.27 0.64 -18.11
N ILE A 76 -8.65 1.49 -17.15
CA ILE A 76 -8.79 1.15 -15.72
C ILE A 76 -10.28 1.08 -15.39
N PRO A 77 -10.86 -0.12 -15.25
CA PRO A 77 -12.29 -0.30 -14.95
C PRO A 77 -12.73 0.41 -13.67
N ALA A 78 -12.06 0.13 -12.55
CA ALA A 78 -12.39 0.65 -11.24
C ALA A 78 -11.15 1.17 -10.50
N SER A 79 -11.28 2.33 -9.86
CA SER A 79 -10.16 2.98 -9.16
C SER A 79 -10.03 2.53 -7.70
N LEU A 80 -11.15 2.19 -7.06
CA LEU A 80 -11.17 1.66 -5.70
C LEU A 80 -11.65 0.22 -5.74
N ASN A 81 -10.81 -0.70 -5.25
CA ASN A 81 -11.03 -2.13 -5.32
C ASN A 81 -10.65 -2.80 -4.00
N PHE A 82 -10.94 -4.08 -3.89
CA PHE A 82 -10.43 -4.92 -2.80
C PHE A 82 -10.21 -6.38 -3.24
N VAL A 83 -9.45 -7.11 -2.42
CA VAL A 83 -9.37 -8.58 -2.43
C VAL A 83 -9.73 -9.11 -1.04
N TYR A 84 -10.16 -10.37 -0.97
CA TYR A 84 -10.41 -11.05 0.30
C TYR A 84 -9.17 -11.79 0.79
N LEU A 85 -8.89 -11.69 2.09
CA LEU A 85 -7.69 -12.29 2.72
C LEU A 85 -7.58 -13.82 2.62
N ASN A 86 -8.66 -14.51 2.28
CA ASN A 86 -8.68 -15.96 2.08
C ASN A 86 -8.54 -16.39 0.59
N GLU A 87 -8.46 -15.44 -0.34
CA GLU A 87 -8.26 -15.74 -1.77
C GLU A 87 -6.82 -16.19 -2.08
N THR A 88 -6.62 -16.65 -3.30
CA THR A 88 -5.32 -17.05 -3.84
C THR A 88 -4.37 -15.87 -3.97
N GLN A 89 -3.08 -16.16 -4.14
CA GLN A 89 -2.04 -15.14 -4.20
C GLN A 89 -2.20 -14.19 -5.41
N ASP A 90 -2.86 -14.65 -6.48
CA ASP A 90 -3.14 -13.94 -7.73
C ASP A 90 -4.58 -13.43 -7.81
N ALA A 91 -5.26 -13.30 -6.67
CA ALA A 91 -6.67 -12.93 -6.57
C ALA A 91 -7.05 -11.73 -7.49
N PRO A 92 -8.14 -11.84 -8.26
CA PRO A 92 -8.61 -10.73 -9.07
C PRO A 92 -9.23 -9.64 -8.18
N LEU A 93 -9.14 -8.38 -8.62
CA LEU A 93 -9.68 -7.25 -7.86
C LEU A 93 -11.21 -7.14 -8.00
N HIS A 94 -11.88 -6.91 -6.88
CA HIS A 94 -13.33 -6.62 -6.83
C HIS A 94 -13.55 -5.11 -6.78
N PRO A 95 -14.27 -4.50 -7.74
CA PRO A 95 -14.64 -3.09 -7.67
C PRO A 95 -15.45 -2.78 -6.42
N TYR A 96 -15.14 -1.67 -5.76
CA TYR A 96 -15.84 -1.23 -4.55
C TYR A 96 -16.82 -0.08 -4.84
N PRO A 97 -18.04 -0.10 -4.28
CA PRO A 97 -18.61 -1.17 -3.43
C PRO A 97 -19.04 -2.41 -4.22
N ASN A 98 -19.26 -2.27 -5.52
CA ASN A 98 -19.64 -3.32 -6.45
C ASN A 98 -19.32 -2.86 -7.89
N TRP A 99 -19.55 -3.73 -8.88
CA TRP A 99 -19.32 -3.44 -10.30
C TRP A 99 -20.12 -2.23 -10.83
N GLU A 100 -21.37 -2.07 -10.42
CA GLU A 100 -22.25 -1.01 -10.92
C GLU A 100 -21.78 0.38 -10.46
N GLU A 101 -21.35 0.49 -9.20
CA GLU A 101 -21.03 1.76 -8.58
C GLU A 101 -19.52 2.07 -8.56
N GLY A 102 -18.66 1.06 -8.62
CA GLY A 102 -17.20 1.21 -8.62
C GLY A 102 -16.59 1.56 -9.98
N CYS A 103 -17.31 1.26 -11.06
CA CYS A 103 -16.87 1.50 -12.44
C CYS A 103 -17.47 2.78 -13.04
N LEU A 104 -16.83 3.33 -14.06
CA LEU A 104 -17.42 4.39 -14.88
C LEU A 104 -18.42 3.78 -15.88
N ALA A 105 -19.42 4.56 -16.26
CA ALA A 105 -20.31 4.22 -17.36
C ALA A 105 -19.55 4.17 -18.70
N THR A 106 -20.13 3.55 -19.72
CA THR A 106 -19.49 3.35 -21.03
C THR A 106 -19.12 4.66 -21.74
N ASN A 107 -19.85 5.75 -21.46
CA ASN A 107 -19.57 7.10 -21.94
C ASN A 107 -18.48 7.85 -21.12
N GLY A 108 -17.97 7.22 -20.06
CA GLY A 108 -16.97 7.76 -19.13
C GLY A 108 -17.54 8.62 -18.00
N SER A 109 -18.86 8.70 -17.80
CA SER A 109 -19.45 9.41 -16.66
C SER A 109 -19.49 8.55 -15.40
N THR A 110 -19.66 9.18 -14.24
CA THR A 110 -19.97 8.46 -12.98
C THR A 110 -21.33 7.78 -13.09
N THR A 111 -21.47 6.57 -12.53
CA THR A 111 -22.74 5.84 -12.47
C THR A 111 -23.59 6.26 -11.26
N SER A 112 -22.96 6.70 -10.17
CA SER A 112 -23.65 7.22 -9.00
C SER A 112 -22.80 8.27 -8.27
N ASN A 113 -23.36 8.90 -7.23
CA ASN A 113 -22.60 9.79 -6.35
C ASN A 113 -21.48 9.06 -5.56
N ARG A 114 -21.53 7.72 -5.53
CA ARG A 114 -20.58 6.82 -4.84
C ARG A 114 -19.39 6.42 -5.71
N THR A 115 -19.48 6.61 -7.02
CA THR A 115 -18.39 6.29 -7.95
C THR A 115 -17.15 7.10 -7.63
N VAL A 116 -16.05 6.39 -7.33
CA VAL A 116 -14.72 6.97 -7.16
C VAL A 116 -14.05 7.05 -8.53
N VAL A 117 -13.73 8.26 -8.98
CA VAL A 117 -13.13 8.47 -10.31
C VAL A 117 -11.63 8.19 -10.33
N SER A 118 -10.85 8.69 -9.38
CA SER A 118 -9.42 8.40 -9.35
C SER A 118 -8.86 8.67 -7.96
N THR A 119 -8.50 7.61 -7.26
CA THR A 119 -7.89 7.68 -5.93
C THR A 119 -6.51 7.04 -5.94
N PHE A 120 -5.58 7.64 -5.20
CA PHE A 120 -4.21 7.15 -5.09
C PHE A 120 -4.00 6.32 -3.83
N ARG A 121 -4.63 6.72 -2.72
CA ARG A 121 -4.51 6.09 -1.41
C ARG A 121 -5.79 6.30 -0.63
N VAL A 122 -6.02 5.39 0.31
CA VAL A 122 -7.20 5.39 1.18
C VAL A 122 -6.80 5.15 2.63
N HIS A 123 -7.70 5.48 3.55
CA HIS A 123 -7.47 5.28 4.96
C HIS A 123 -8.70 4.67 5.64
N VAL A 124 -8.47 3.67 6.50
CA VAL A 124 -9.51 3.03 7.31
C VAL A 124 -9.41 3.51 8.75
N ASP A 125 -10.41 4.28 9.19
CA ASP A 125 -10.38 4.89 10.52
C ASP A 125 -11.02 4.03 11.62
N ARG A 126 -10.76 4.39 12.89
CA ARG A 126 -11.25 3.68 14.08
C ARG A 126 -12.75 3.42 14.14
N CYS A 127 -13.55 4.18 13.38
CA CYS A 127 -15.00 4.06 13.33
C CYS A 127 -15.48 3.06 12.28
N ASN A 128 -14.57 2.35 11.60
CA ASN A 128 -14.86 1.48 10.45
C ASN A 128 -15.34 2.29 9.23
N ARG A 129 -14.73 3.46 9.00
CA ARG A 129 -14.99 4.26 7.82
C ARG A 129 -13.81 4.22 6.86
N LEU A 130 -14.11 4.12 5.57
CA LEU A 130 -13.12 4.25 4.51
C LEU A 130 -13.14 5.69 4.00
N TRP A 131 -11.99 6.36 4.12
CA TRP A 131 -11.75 7.71 3.63
C TRP A 131 -11.04 7.65 2.30
N VAL A 132 -11.63 8.30 1.30
CA VAL A 132 -11.16 8.29 -0.08
C VAL A 132 -11.04 9.71 -0.56
N VAL A 133 -9.88 10.07 -1.09
CA VAL A 133 -9.71 11.32 -1.83
C VAL A 133 -9.87 11.00 -3.32
N ASP A 134 -10.96 11.46 -3.91
CA ASP A 134 -11.23 11.33 -5.32
C ASP A 134 -10.77 12.60 -6.05
N ASN A 135 -9.84 12.44 -6.99
CA ASN A 135 -9.34 13.54 -7.82
C ASN A 135 -10.35 13.96 -8.90
N GLY A 136 -11.34 13.11 -9.21
CA GLY A 136 -12.38 13.45 -10.17
C GLY A 136 -11.94 13.46 -11.63
N VAL A 137 -10.71 13.04 -11.92
CA VAL A 137 -10.08 13.09 -13.25
C VAL A 137 -9.63 11.71 -13.72
N THR A 138 -9.59 11.53 -15.05
CA THR A 138 -9.01 10.35 -15.71
C THR A 138 -7.86 10.76 -16.62
N GLU A 139 -7.05 9.78 -17.03
CA GLU A 139 -5.96 9.94 -18.00
C GLU A 139 -4.90 10.97 -17.55
N MET A 140 -4.62 10.96 -16.24
CA MET A 140 -3.81 11.98 -15.55
C MET A 140 -2.39 12.18 -16.12
N SER A 141 -1.85 11.22 -16.87
CA SER A 141 -0.46 11.27 -17.37
C SER A 141 -0.28 12.01 -18.71
N LYS A 142 -1.33 12.12 -19.54
CA LYS A 142 -1.22 12.72 -20.89
C LYS A 142 -2.41 13.64 -21.19
N ASP A 143 -3.62 13.08 -21.23
CA ASP A 143 -4.82 13.76 -21.70
C ASP A 143 -5.86 13.90 -20.57
N VAL A 144 -5.53 14.69 -19.55
CA VAL A 144 -6.36 14.84 -18.33
C VAL A 144 -7.81 15.18 -18.70
N ARG A 145 -8.74 14.32 -18.29
CA ARG A 145 -10.18 14.52 -18.49
C ARG A 145 -10.89 14.65 -17.15
N GLN A 146 -11.56 15.78 -16.92
CA GLN A 146 -12.43 15.97 -15.76
C GLN A 146 -13.74 15.18 -15.93
N VAL A 147 -14.09 14.37 -14.93
CA VAL A 147 -15.35 13.60 -14.89
C VAL A 147 -16.30 14.12 -13.81
N THR A 148 -15.77 14.45 -12.62
CA THR A 148 -16.53 15.03 -11.50
C THR A 148 -15.62 15.99 -10.72
N GLN A 149 -16.17 16.91 -9.93
CA GLN A 149 -15.37 17.73 -9.02
C GLN A 149 -14.59 16.86 -8.02
N PRO A 150 -13.35 17.25 -7.65
CA PRO A 150 -12.59 16.52 -6.65
C PRO A 150 -13.30 16.56 -5.30
N ALA A 151 -13.24 15.45 -4.56
CA ALA A 151 -14.00 15.30 -3.33
C ALA A 151 -13.35 14.33 -2.35
N ILE A 152 -13.74 14.45 -1.08
CA ILE A 152 -13.53 13.43 -0.06
C ILE A 152 -14.81 12.60 0.05
N LEU A 153 -14.70 11.29 -0.16
CA LEU A 153 -15.78 10.33 0.08
C LEU A 153 -15.50 9.55 1.37
N VAL A 154 -16.55 9.32 2.16
CA VAL A 154 -16.50 8.57 3.40
C VAL A 154 -17.53 7.46 3.32
N PHE A 155 -17.08 6.21 3.32
CA PHE A 155 -17.95 5.03 3.31
C PHE A 155 -18.01 4.39 4.70
N ASP A 156 -19.17 3.86 5.08
CA ASP A 156 -19.32 2.94 6.20
C ASP A 156 -18.93 1.53 5.73
N LEU A 157 -17.85 0.97 6.27
CA LEU A 157 -17.37 -0.34 5.86
C LEU A 157 -18.27 -1.49 6.32
N LYS A 158 -19.17 -1.26 7.27
CA LYS A 158 -20.12 -2.30 7.72
C LYS A 158 -21.25 -2.53 6.73
N THR A 159 -21.65 -1.48 6.01
CA THR A 159 -22.81 -1.48 5.09
C THR A 159 -22.41 -1.17 3.65
N ASP A 160 -21.14 -0.84 3.43
CA ASP A 160 -20.57 -0.29 2.20
C ASP A 160 -21.25 1.01 1.72
N ALA A 161 -22.10 1.63 2.55
CA ALA A 161 -22.86 2.82 2.20
C ALA A 161 -22.01 4.10 2.23
N LEU A 162 -22.30 5.04 1.33
CA LEU A 162 -21.67 6.36 1.36
C LEU A 162 -22.30 7.21 2.48
N LEU A 163 -21.49 7.55 3.48
CA LEU A 163 -21.89 8.43 4.58
C LEU A 163 -21.81 9.90 4.20
N LYS A 164 -20.76 10.28 3.46
CA LYS A 164 -20.51 11.69 3.10
C LYS A 164 -19.69 11.80 1.84
N LYS A 165 -20.05 12.77 0.99
CA LYS A 165 -19.20 13.29 -0.09
C LYS A 165 -19.01 14.79 0.12
N TYR A 166 -17.78 15.20 0.40
CA TYR A 166 -17.40 16.59 0.56
C TYR A 166 -16.65 17.05 -0.69
N ILE A 167 -17.30 17.84 -1.51
CA ILE A 167 -16.69 18.42 -2.72
C ILE A 167 -15.77 19.55 -2.27
N PHE A 168 -14.53 19.56 -2.78
CA PHE A 168 -13.62 20.67 -2.53
C PHE A 168 -14.16 21.93 -3.20
N LYS A 169 -14.16 23.04 -2.46
CA LYS A 169 -14.48 24.36 -2.99
C LYS A 169 -13.29 24.89 -3.78
N ASP A 170 -13.56 25.74 -4.78
CA ASP A 170 -12.51 26.29 -5.63
C ASP A 170 -11.47 27.12 -4.84
N ASP A 171 -11.87 27.72 -3.70
CA ASP A 171 -11.01 28.53 -2.83
C ASP A 171 -9.94 27.73 -2.07
N VAL A 172 -10.09 26.42 -1.93
CA VAL A 172 -9.10 25.53 -1.30
C VAL A 172 -8.25 24.77 -2.33
N LEU A 173 -8.54 24.92 -3.62
CA LEU A 173 -7.78 24.32 -4.72
C LEU A 173 -6.79 25.37 -5.26
N ARG A 174 -5.49 25.07 -5.20
CA ARG A 174 -4.47 25.90 -5.86
C ARG A 174 -4.21 25.38 -7.27
N GLU A 175 -4.05 26.27 -8.24
CA GLU A 175 -3.56 25.91 -9.57
C GLU A 175 -2.18 25.23 -9.45
N ALA A 176 -2.05 24.03 -10.04
CA ALA A 176 -0.81 23.26 -10.20
C ALA A 176 0.10 23.10 -8.96
N SER A 177 -0.45 23.10 -7.74
CA SER A 177 0.35 22.84 -6.53
C SER A 177 0.38 21.35 -6.18
N VAL A 178 1.56 20.73 -6.24
CA VAL A 178 1.81 19.37 -5.71
C VAL A 178 2.66 19.48 -4.44
N LEU A 179 2.00 19.68 -3.30
CA LEU A 179 2.64 19.62 -1.98
C LEU A 179 2.59 18.18 -1.48
N THR A 180 3.74 17.50 -1.45
CA THR A 180 3.79 16.05 -1.19
C THR A 180 4.05 15.71 0.28
N SER A 181 5.10 16.28 0.87
CA SER A 181 5.54 15.94 2.24
C SER A 181 6.31 17.08 2.90
N ILE A 182 6.18 17.21 4.23
CA ILE A 182 7.11 17.98 5.06
C ILE A 182 8.19 17.02 5.56
N ILE A 183 9.46 17.36 5.32
CA ILE A 183 10.60 16.59 5.86
C ILE A 183 10.89 17.12 7.25
N ILE A 184 10.83 16.25 8.26
CA ILE A 184 11.17 16.57 9.65
C ILE A 184 12.35 15.68 10.04
N GLY A 185 13.43 16.29 10.53
CA GLY A 185 14.64 15.60 10.97
C GLY A 185 15.51 15.06 9.84
N ASP A 186 16.54 14.29 10.21
CA ASP A 186 17.48 13.63 9.30
C ASP A 186 17.43 12.10 9.51
N ARG A 187 17.29 11.35 8.40
CA ARG A 187 17.25 9.86 8.36
C ARG A 187 18.45 9.28 7.60
N GLY A 188 19.47 10.10 7.35
CA GLY A 188 20.64 9.77 6.55
C GLY A 188 20.36 9.80 5.04
N PRO A 189 21.41 9.57 4.22
CA PRO A 189 21.31 9.61 2.77
C PRO A 189 20.37 8.54 2.21
N ARG A 190 19.71 8.84 1.07
CA ARG A 190 18.82 7.93 0.34
C ARG A 190 17.59 7.46 1.15
N SER A 191 17.07 8.29 2.05
CA SER A 191 15.98 7.96 2.98
C SER A 191 14.62 8.55 2.59
N GLN A 192 14.42 8.84 1.30
CA GLN A 192 13.13 9.29 0.76
C GLN A 192 12.07 8.22 1.02
N ALA A 193 10.96 8.63 1.61
CA ALA A 193 9.82 7.78 1.90
C ALA A 193 8.65 8.14 1.00
N THR A 194 8.05 7.12 0.40
CA THR A 194 6.81 7.26 -0.38
C THR A 194 5.59 7.21 0.52
N ALA A 195 5.65 6.48 1.64
CA ALA A 195 4.57 6.31 2.59
C ALA A 195 5.10 6.06 3.99
N CYS A 196 4.27 6.38 4.99
CA CYS A 196 4.50 6.00 6.37
C CYS A 196 3.16 5.76 7.07
N ASP A 197 3.19 4.94 8.11
CA ASP A 197 2.04 4.72 8.98
C ASP A 197 2.50 4.34 10.38
N ILE A 198 1.68 4.64 11.39
CA ILE A 198 2.01 4.36 12.80
C ILE A 198 1.20 3.16 13.25
N ASP A 199 1.88 2.19 13.84
CA ASP A 199 1.22 1.17 14.65
C ASP A 199 1.00 1.71 16.08
N PRO A 200 -0.24 2.03 16.47
CA PRO A 200 -0.52 2.57 17.81
C PRO A 200 -0.32 1.54 18.92
N ALA A 201 -0.28 0.23 18.62
CA ALA A 201 -0.03 -0.79 19.63
C ALA A 201 1.43 -0.79 20.09
N THR A 202 2.36 -0.48 19.20
CA THR A 202 3.80 -0.49 19.46
C THR A 202 4.42 0.90 19.60
N ASN A 203 3.67 1.97 19.26
CA ASN A 203 4.20 3.34 19.11
C ASN A 203 5.36 3.40 18.09
N VAL A 204 5.27 2.62 17.02
CA VAL A 204 6.29 2.58 15.97
C VAL A 204 5.73 3.16 14.68
N LEU A 205 6.41 4.19 14.16
CA LEU A 205 6.23 4.68 12.80
C LEU A 205 7.01 3.78 11.85
N PHE A 206 6.33 3.17 10.90
CA PHE A 206 6.94 2.48 9.77
C PHE A 206 6.93 3.38 8.55
N TYR A 207 8.00 3.36 7.76
CA TYR A 207 8.08 4.18 6.55
C TYR A 207 8.90 3.47 5.48
N THR A 208 8.44 3.58 4.24
CA THR A 208 9.13 3.01 3.08
C THR A 208 10.41 3.80 2.80
N GLN A 209 11.40 3.15 2.17
CA GLN A 209 12.64 3.80 1.73
C GLN A 209 12.94 3.35 0.30
N VAL A 210 12.42 4.10 -0.67
CA VAL A 210 12.48 3.73 -2.10
C VAL A 210 13.92 3.60 -2.61
N CYS A 211 14.80 4.50 -2.21
CA CYS A 211 16.20 4.49 -2.63
C CYS A 211 17.07 3.44 -1.89
N LYS A 212 16.50 2.74 -0.91
CA LYS A 212 17.15 1.60 -0.22
C LYS A 212 16.41 0.29 -0.45
N ASN A 213 15.40 0.27 -1.33
CA ASN A 213 14.59 -0.92 -1.60
C ASN A 213 14.09 -1.58 -0.31
N GLY A 214 13.52 -0.81 0.61
CA GLY A 214 13.26 -1.33 1.94
C GLY A 214 12.28 -0.54 2.80
N LEU A 215 12.20 -0.95 4.05
CA LEU A 215 11.32 -0.41 5.09
C LEU A 215 12.16 -0.02 6.30
N GLY A 216 11.99 1.20 6.78
CA GLY A 216 12.50 1.64 8.07
C GLY A 216 11.41 1.67 9.14
N CYS A 217 11.85 1.74 10.38
CA CYS A 217 10.97 2.01 11.52
C CYS A 217 11.57 3.06 12.42
N TRP A 218 10.72 3.68 13.24
CA TRP A 218 11.12 4.57 14.32
C TRP A 218 10.13 4.45 15.48
N ASN A 219 10.65 4.20 16.68
CA ASN A 219 9.84 4.27 17.89
C ASN A 219 9.65 5.74 18.31
N ILE A 220 8.42 6.23 18.30
CA ILE A 220 8.13 7.66 18.55
C ILE A 220 8.39 8.07 20.01
N ASP A 221 8.61 7.11 20.91
CA ASP A 221 9.03 7.35 22.29
C ASP A 221 10.56 7.63 22.39
N LYS A 222 11.30 7.59 21.28
CA LYS A 222 12.77 7.78 21.22
C LYS A 222 13.15 8.98 20.35
N PRO A 223 14.29 9.65 20.63
CA PRO A 223 14.80 10.72 19.77
C PRO A 223 14.93 10.28 18.31
N PHE A 224 14.53 11.13 17.37
CA PHE A 224 14.64 10.88 15.94
C PHE A 224 16.08 11.12 15.46
N ASN A 225 16.86 10.04 15.34
CA ASN A 225 18.26 10.05 14.90
C ASN A 225 18.61 8.72 14.22
N GLU A 226 19.76 8.66 13.55
CA GLU A 226 20.21 7.51 12.76
C GLU A 226 20.20 6.18 13.55
N GLU A 227 20.60 6.20 14.82
CA GLU A 227 20.62 5.02 15.72
C GLU A 227 19.21 4.45 15.98
N ASN A 228 18.20 5.31 16.03
CA ASN A 228 16.80 4.95 16.32
C ASN A 228 15.94 4.78 15.06
N THR A 229 16.54 4.89 13.86
CA THR A 229 15.83 4.81 12.58
C THR A 229 16.37 3.70 11.66
N PRO A 230 16.46 2.44 12.12
CA PRO A 230 17.07 1.36 11.37
C PRO A 230 16.25 0.99 10.12
N LEU A 231 16.94 0.47 9.11
CA LEU A 231 16.33 -0.29 8.02
C LEU A 231 16.07 -1.71 8.53
N ILE A 232 14.82 -2.18 8.46
CA ILE A 232 14.39 -3.47 9.05
C ILE A 232 14.00 -4.52 8.01
N LEU A 233 13.82 -4.11 6.76
CA LEU A 233 13.59 -4.98 5.62
C LEU A 233 14.22 -4.33 4.39
N SER A 234 14.95 -5.10 3.58
CA SER A 234 15.55 -4.62 2.34
C SER A 234 15.66 -5.75 1.34
N ASP A 235 15.10 -5.58 0.13
CA ASP A 235 15.26 -6.53 -0.96
C ASP A 235 15.02 -5.85 -2.32
N CYS A 236 16.00 -5.93 -3.23
CA CYS A 236 15.94 -5.22 -4.50
C CYS A 236 14.82 -5.70 -5.45
N ASN A 237 14.28 -6.91 -5.25
CA ASN A 237 13.23 -7.49 -6.08
C ASN A 237 11.84 -7.35 -5.45
N LEU A 238 11.70 -7.71 -4.17
CA LEU A 238 10.44 -7.62 -3.44
C LEU A 238 10.08 -6.19 -3.11
N MET A 239 11.06 -5.33 -2.88
CA MET A 239 10.92 -3.93 -2.45
C MET A 239 11.51 -2.97 -3.49
N GLU A 240 11.38 -3.29 -4.79
CA GLU A 240 11.89 -2.41 -5.87
C GLU A 240 11.31 -1.00 -5.76
N PHE A 241 9.99 -0.89 -5.61
CA PHE A 241 9.30 0.36 -5.31
C PHE A 241 8.28 0.14 -4.19
N PRO A 242 8.69 0.29 -2.91
CA PRO A 242 7.77 0.16 -1.79
C PRO A 242 6.83 1.38 -1.81
N ASN A 243 5.63 1.22 -2.36
CA ASN A 243 4.74 2.32 -2.71
C ASN A 243 3.93 2.81 -1.51
N ASP A 244 3.31 1.89 -0.79
CA ASP A 244 2.47 2.22 0.36
C ASP A 244 2.72 1.26 1.53
N VAL A 245 2.49 1.76 2.74
CA VAL A 245 2.56 0.97 3.97
C VAL A 245 1.39 1.34 4.87
N LYS A 246 0.80 0.33 5.52
CA LYS A 246 -0.30 0.50 6.48
C LYS A 246 -0.13 -0.42 7.67
N ALA A 247 -0.29 0.12 8.87
CA ALA A 247 -0.48 -0.67 10.07
C ALA A 247 -1.98 -0.93 10.25
N ASP A 248 -2.37 -2.20 10.36
CA ASP A 248 -3.75 -2.55 10.70
C ASP A 248 -3.96 -2.58 12.23
N ARG A 249 -5.21 -2.82 12.65
CA ARG A 249 -5.57 -2.86 14.07
C ARG A 249 -5.30 -4.18 14.76
N GLU A 250 -4.96 -5.20 13.99
CA GLU A 250 -4.63 -6.53 14.50
C GLU A 250 -3.12 -6.67 14.70
N GLY A 251 -2.36 -5.57 14.57
CA GLY A 251 -0.92 -5.54 14.78
C GLY A 251 -0.13 -6.10 13.61
N ASN A 252 -0.66 -6.05 12.38
CA ASN A 252 0.10 -6.40 11.18
C ASN A 252 0.43 -5.17 10.35
N LEU A 253 1.59 -5.21 9.74
CA LEU A 253 2.02 -4.25 8.75
C LEU A 253 1.78 -4.81 7.35
N TRP A 254 1.13 -4.03 6.51
CA TRP A 254 0.90 -4.32 5.09
C TRP A 254 1.73 -3.39 4.24
N ILE A 255 2.42 -3.95 3.24
CA ILE A 255 3.32 -3.19 2.36
C ILE A 255 2.90 -3.49 0.92
N LEU A 256 2.56 -2.45 0.17
CA LEU A 256 2.45 -2.52 -1.28
C LEU A 256 3.82 -2.22 -1.88
N SER A 257 4.34 -3.13 -2.67
CA SER A 257 5.54 -2.92 -3.46
C SER A 257 5.28 -3.22 -4.92
N ASP A 258 5.71 -2.33 -5.79
CA ASP A 258 5.51 -2.43 -7.23
C ASP A 258 6.76 -2.01 -8.01
N ARG A 259 6.57 -1.67 -9.29
CA ARG A 259 7.61 -1.15 -10.18
C ARG A 259 7.19 0.19 -10.80
N GLN A 260 6.58 1.07 -10.00
CA GLN A 260 6.03 2.35 -10.49
C GLN A 260 7.04 3.18 -11.28
N SER A 261 8.32 3.19 -10.88
CA SER A 261 9.38 3.87 -11.65
C SER A 261 9.45 3.37 -13.09
N ARG A 262 9.49 2.04 -13.31
CA ARG A 262 9.51 1.44 -14.65
C ARG A 262 8.24 1.75 -15.44
N PHE A 263 7.08 1.75 -14.78
CA PHE A 263 5.82 2.08 -15.44
C PHE A 263 5.78 3.51 -15.96
N LEU A 264 6.30 4.46 -15.19
CA LEU A 264 6.37 5.87 -15.59
C LEU A 264 7.32 6.09 -16.78
N TYR A 265 8.40 5.30 -16.86
CA TYR A 265 9.36 5.32 -17.97
C TYR A 265 9.06 4.30 -19.08
N GLU A 266 7.84 3.74 -19.11
CA GLU A 266 7.39 2.78 -20.14
C GLU A 266 8.33 1.55 -20.32
N ALA A 267 8.96 1.11 -19.22
CA ALA A 267 9.98 0.04 -19.17
C ALA A 267 9.55 -1.18 -18.34
N MET A 268 8.24 -1.44 -18.23
CA MET A 268 7.69 -2.60 -17.53
C MET A 268 7.84 -3.86 -18.37
N ASP A 269 8.24 -4.96 -17.73
CA ASP A 269 8.17 -6.31 -18.29
C ASP A 269 7.00 -7.04 -17.62
N PHE A 270 5.97 -7.35 -18.42
CA PHE A 270 4.74 -7.99 -17.94
C PHE A 270 4.79 -9.52 -17.96
N GLU A 271 5.92 -10.11 -18.37
CA GLU A 271 6.17 -11.56 -18.25
C GLU A 271 6.66 -11.96 -16.84
N GLN A 272 7.02 -10.98 -16.01
CA GLN A 272 7.44 -11.18 -14.63
C GLN A 272 6.45 -10.59 -13.61
N VAL A 273 6.62 -10.95 -12.34
CA VAL A 273 5.88 -10.35 -11.22
C VAL A 273 6.27 -8.88 -11.04
N ASN A 274 5.24 -8.03 -11.00
CA ASN A 274 5.35 -6.58 -10.99
C ASN A 274 4.76 -5.94 -9.74
N PHE A 275 3.73 -6.57 -9.16
CA PHE A 275 2.99 -6.02 -8.03
C PHE A 275 3.00 -7.05 -6.91
N ARG A 276 3.24 -6.61 -5.67
CA ARG A 276 3.31 -7.47 -4.49
C ARG A 276 2.67 -6.77 -3.31
N VAL A 277 1.95 -7.56 -2.51
CA VAL A 277 1.56 -7.15 -1.15
C VAL A 277 2.24 -8.07 -0.16
N LEU A 278 3.04 -7.50 0.74
CA LEU A 278 3.70 -8.20 1.83
C LEU A 278 2.94 -7.92 3.13
N THR A 279 2.97 -8.88 4.07
CA THR A 279 2.41 -8.68 5.41
C THR A 279 3.23 -9.41 6.47
N SER A 280 3.35 -8.81 7.65
CA SER A 280 3.96 -9.43 8.83
C SER A 280 3.46 -8.74 10.12
N PRO A 281 3.36 -9.45 11.25
CA PRO A 281 3.13 -8.81 12.54
C PRO A 281 4.18 -7.72 12.82
N THR A 282 3.74 -6.55 13.27
CA THR A 282 4.61 -5.40 13.57
C THR A 282 5.62 -5.76 14.65
N SER A 283 5.20 -6.53 15.67
CA SER A 283 6.06 -7.02 16.75
C SER A 283 7.21 -7.88 16.23
N THR A 284 6.96 -8.72 15.22
CA THR A 284 7.99 -9.57 14.61
C THR A 284 8.97 -8.72 13.80
N LEU A 285 8.48 -7.73 13.06
CA LEU A 285 9.32 -6.84 12.24
C LEU A 285 10.29 -5.99 13.08
N ILE A 286 9.90 -5.59 14.28
CA ILE A 286 10.73 -4.73 15.14
C ILE A 286 11.57 -5.50 16.15
N GLN A 287 11.37 -6.82 16.29
CA GLN A 287 12.01 -7.63 17.31
C GLN A 287 13.54 -7.54 17.23
N GLY A 288 14.19 -7.24 18.34
CA GLY A 288 15.66 -7.09 18.42
C GLY A 288 16.21 -5.80 17.82
N THR A 289 15.37 -4.92 17.27
CA THR A 289 15.78 -3.65 16.66
C THR A 289 15.72 -2.49 17.66
N SER A 290 16.30 -1.33 17.30
CA SER A 290 16.13 -0.11 18.10
C SER A 290 14.70 0.45 18.06
N CYS A 291 13.79 -0.08 17.24
CA CYS A 291 12.37 0.28 17.29
C CYS A 291 11.59 -0.47 18.37
N GLU A 292 12.09 -1.60 18.86
CA GLU A 292 11.40 -2.39 19.87
C GLU A 292 11.28 -1.63 21.20
N LYS A 293 10.07 -1.65 21.76
CA LYS A 293 9.81 -1.14 23.10
C LYS A 293 10.28 -2.18 24.12
N LYS A 294 11.44 -1.95 24.74
CA LYS A 294 11.96 -2.84 25.79
C LYS A 294 11.03 -2.83 27.00
N SER A 295 10.33 -3.93 27.24
CA SER A 295 9.55 -4.16 28.47
C SER A 295 10.45 -4.05 29.71
N ILE A 296 9.90 -3.52 30.81
CA ILE A 296 10.58 -3.39 32.11
C ILE A 296 11.14 -4.76 32.58
N PHE A 297 10.46 -5.86 32.27
CA PHE A 297 10.92 -7.21 32.61
C PHE A 297 12.16 -7.67 31.82
N GLY A 298 12.34 -7.18 30.59
CA GLY A 298 13.54 -7.48 29.78
C GLY A 298 14.79 -6.73 30.24
N ARG A 299 14.64 -5.61 30.96
CA ARG A 299 15.77 -4.91 31.59
C ARG A 299 16.35 -5.70 32.77
N LEU A 300 15.51 -6.42 33.51
CA LEU A 300 15.94 -7.21 34.67
C LEU A 300 16.68 -8.48 34.24
N SER A 301 16.26 -9.17 33.17
CA SER A 301 16.98 -10.36 32.68
C SER A 301 18.35 -10.01 32.07
N GLY A 302 18.47 -8.88 31.36
CA GLY A 302 19.74 -8.40 30.83
C GLY A 302 20.71 -7.87 31.89
N SER A 303 20.23 -7.48 33.07
CA SER A 303 21.05 -7.05 34.21
C SER A 303 21.53 -8.22 35.09
N LEU A 304 20.88 -9.38 35.01
CA LEU A 304 21.27 -10.61 35.71
C LEU A 304 22.20 -11.50 34.88
N ALA A 305 22.41 -11.15 33.60
CA ALA A 305 23.27 -11.87 32.66
C ALA A 305 24.60 -11.14 32.37
N LYS A 306 24.99 -10.18 33.21
CA LYS A 306 26.33 -9.55 33.21
C LYS A 306 27.08 -9.90 34.48
#